data_AF-A0A1Q5N3S7-F1
#
_entry.id   AF-A0A1Q5N3S7-F1
#
_cell.length_a   1.000
_cell.length_b   1.000
_cell.length_c   1.000
_cell.angle_alpha   90.00
_cell.angle_beta   90.00
_cell.angle_gamma   90.00
#
_symmetry.space_group_name_H-M   'P 1'
#
loop_
_entity.id
_entity.type
_entity.pdbx_description
1 polymer ?
#
loop_
_entity_poly.entity_id
_entity_poly.type
_entity_poly.pdbx_seq_one_letter_code
_entity_poly.pdbx_strand_id
1 'polypeptide(L)'
;MSETQEPENGADGREGAEDANGAGGGNVPAPRAQGPEVIGVRKGMFGAAAGGDTSGYGGLVRTVVLPGATSRPYGSYFDEVADELEGALEEQGLVPENAIEKTVVDRGELTFHIAREHLVRVASTLRDDPALRFELCTGVCGVHFPHDKGRELHAVYHLRSLTHGRILRLEVSVPDSDPHVPSLVSVYPTNDWHERETYDFFGLVFDGHPALTRIMMPDDWQGFPQRKDYPLGGIAVEYKGAQIPAPDQRRSYS
;
A
#
# COMPACT_ATOMS: atom_id res chain seq x y z
N MET A 1 -77.61 -3.96 16.57
CA MET A 1 -78.19 -2.61 16.69
C MET A 1 -77.00 -1.65 16.81
N SER A 2 -76.30 -1.31 15.72
CA SER A 2 -76.73 -0.94 14.35
C SER A 2 -77.10 0.53 14.21
N GLU A 3 -76.84 1.22 13.10
CA GLU A 3 -75.93 1.02 11.92
C GLU A 3 -75.82 2.44 11.27
N THR A 4 -74.84 2.86 10.46
CA THR A 4 -73.54 2.32 10.00
C THR A 4 -72.66 3.54 9.57
N GLN A 5 -71.44 3.33 9.05
CA GLN A 5 -70.75 4.38 8.27
C GLN A 5 -69.96 3.81 7.07
N GLU A 6 -70.43 4.16 5.87
CA GLU A 6 -69.91 3.90 4.51
C GLU A 6 -70.56 4.95 3.56
N PRO A 7 -70.16 5.09 2.27
CA PRO A 7 -69.07 4.44 1.53
C PRO A 7 -67.88 5.44 1.33
N GLU A 8 -67.28 5.84 0.20
CA GLU A 8 -67.48 5.64 -1.26
C GLU A 8 -66.22 6.07 -2.07
N ASN A 9 -66.09 5.58 -3.31
CA ASN A 9 -65.12 5.95 -4.38
C ASN A 9 -63.61 5.67 -4.10
N GLY A 10 -62.86 4.91 -4.92
CA GLY A 10 -63.09 4.29 -6.24
C GLY A 10 -62.15 4.88 -7.32
N ALA A 11 -61.78 4.22 -8.43
CA ALA A 11 -61.84 2.83 -8.89
C ALA A 11 -60.96 2.70 -10.17
N ASP A 12 -60.75 1.48 -10.71
CA ASP A 12 -60.06 1.17 -12.00
C ASP A 12 -58.52 1.46 -12.03
N GLY A 13 -57.65 0.69 -12.71
CA GLY A 13 -57.83 -0.62 -13.36
C GLY A 13 -56.64 -1.01 -14.27
N ARG A 14 -56.51 -2.32 -14.56
CA ARG A 14 -55.59 -2.98 -15.53
C ARG A 14 -54.09 -3.07 -15.16
N GLU A 15 -53.28 -3.95 -15.75
CA GLU A 15 -53.34 -5.42 -15.99
C GLU A 15 -52.11 -5.84 -16.82
N GLY A 16 -51.53 -7.02 -16.54
CA GLY A 16 -50.49 -7.67 -17.37
C GLY A 16 -49.06 -7.13 -17.19
N ALA A 17 -48.00 -7.92 -17.37
CA ALA A 17 -47.94 -9.37 -17.62
C ALA A 17 -46.65 -9.97 -17.03
N GLU A 18 -46.57 -11.29 -16.99
CA GLU A 18 -45.39 -12.04 -16.51
C GLU A 18 -44.23 -11.98 -17.51
N ASP A 19 -43.00 -12.04 -17.01
CA ASP A 19 -41.92 -12.75 -17.72
C ASP A 19 -40.90 -13.26 -16.68
N ALA A 20 -40.68 -14.58 -16.64
CA ALA A 20 -39.85 -15.24 -15.63
C ALA A 20 -38.75 -16.06 -16.31
N ASN A 21 -37.49 -15.65 -16.19
CA ASN A 21 -36.37 -16.42 -16.73
C ASN A 21 -35.03 -16.09 -16.05
N GLY A 22 -34.06 -16.99 -16.15
CA GLY A 22 -32.63 -16.67 -15.98
C GLY A 22 -32.04 -16.75 -14.58
N ALA A 23 -32.11 -17.91 -13.91
CA ALA A 23 -31.14 -18.22 -12.86
C ALA A 23 -29.74 -18.40 -13.51
N GLY A 24 -28.79 -17.50 -13.21
CA GLY A 24 -27.49 -17.53 -13.88
C GLY A 24 -26.45 -16.50 -13.40
N GLY A 25 -26.64 -15.89 -12.23
CA GLY A 25 -25.67 -14.94 -11.66
C GLY A 25 -24.43 -15.65 -11.13
N GLY A 26 -23.47 -15.93 -12.00
CA GLY A 26 -22.17 -16.48 -11.61
C GLY A 26 -21.44 -15.55 -10.64
N ASN A 27 -20.73 -16.11 -9.66
CA ASN A 27 -19.94 -15.34 -8.69
C ASN A 27 -18.63 -14.84 -9.33
N VAL A 28 -18.75 -13.88 -10.25
CA VAL A 28 -17.61 -13.23 -10.89
C VAL A 28 -16.85 -12.41 -9.81
N PRO A 29 -15.52 -12.54 -9.70
CA PRO A 29 -14.74 -11.64 -8.86
C PRO A 29 -15.03 -10.17 -9.23
N ALA A 30 -15.12 -9.30 -8.22
CA ALA A 30 -15.40 -7.89 -8.44
C ALA A 30 -14.33 -7.28 -9.39
N PRO A 31 -14.72 -6.53 -10.44
CA PRO A 31 -13.75 -5.95 -11.37
C PRO A 31 -12.71 -5.12 -10.62
N ARG A 32 -11.42 -5.42 -10.84
CA ARG A 32 -10.31 -4.73 -10.19
C ARG A 32 -10.42 -3.23 -10.48
N ALA A 33 -10.46 -2.41 -9.43
CA ALA A 33 -10.85 -1.00 -9.53
C ALA A 33 -9.89 -0.22 -10.45
N GLN A 34 -10.38 0.18 -11.63
CA GLN A 34 -9.66 1.02 -12.58
C GLN A 34 -9.78 2.48 -12.17
N GLY A 35 -8.89 2.94 -11.31
CA GLY A 35 -8.83 4.32 -10.83
C GLY A 35 -8.03 4.46 -9.53
N PRO A 36 -7.66 5.68 -9.12
CA PRO A 36 -6.89 5.92 -7.91
C PRO A 36 -7.60 5.41 -6.64
N GLU A 37 -6.90 4.59 -5.86
CA GLU A 37 -7.40 4.04 -4.59
C GLU A 37 -7.41 5.15 -3.51
N VAL A 38 -8.59 5.61 -3.13
CA VAL A 38 -8.76 6.67 -2.10
C VAL A 38 -8.57 6.07 -0.70
N ILE A 39 -7.32 6.07 -0.22
CA ILE A 39 -6.99 5.58 1.13
C ILE A 39 -7.36 6.57 2.25
N GLY A 40 -7.66 7.83 1.96
CA GLY A 40 -8.07 8.76 3.02
C GLY A 40 -8.60 10.11 2.55
N VAL A 41 -9.16 10.89 3.49
CA VAL A 41 -9.70 12.24 3.24
C VAL A 41 -9.28 13.18 4.37
N ARG A 42 -8.57 14.26 4.05
CA ARG A 42 -8.22 15.34 4.98
C ARG A 42 -9.09 16.56 4.70
N LYS A 43 -9.74 17.09 5.74
CA LYS A 43 -10.44 18.37 5.71
C LYS A 43 -9.60 19.45 6.39
N GLY A 44 -9.54 20.63 5.79
CA GLY A 44 -8.77 21.77 6.27
C GLY A 44 -7.27 21.66 5.97
N MET A 45 -6.64 22.80 5.64
CA MET A 45 -5.19 22.86 5.45
C MET A 45 -4.44 22.60 6.76
N PHE A 46 -4.84 23.25 7.86
CA PHE A 46 -4.04 23.33 9.09
C PHE A 46 -4.43 22.35 10.21
N GLY A 47 -5.42 21.48 10.00
CA GLY A 47 -5.81 20.44 10.96
C GLY A 47 -6.54 20.93 12.23
N ALA A 48 -6.69 22.24 12.43
CA ALA A 48 -7.49 22.80 13.52
C ALA A 48 -8.98 22.43 13.34
N ALA A 49 -9.52 21.61 14.25
CA ALA A 49 -10.90 21.15 14.27
C ALA A 49 -11.81 21.94 15.24
N ALA A 50 -11.24 22.86 16.03
CA ALA A 50 -11.95 23.70 16.99
C ALA A 50 -11.65 25.18 16.74
N GLY A 51 -12.66 26.03 16.88
CA GLY A 51 -12.60 27.46 16.56
C GLY A 51 -13.36 27.81 15.26
N GLY A 52 -13.54 29.11 15.01
CA GLY A 52 -14.05 29.60 13.73
C GLY A 52 -12.94 29.64 12.68
N ASP A 53 -13.25 29.34 11.41
CA ASP A 53 -12.25 29.35 10.34
C ASP A 53 -11.86 30.78 9.93
N THR A 54 -10.91 31.35 10.65
CA THR A 54 -10.24 32.62 10.31
C THR A 54 -9.22 32.47 9.17
N SER A 55 -8.92 31.24 8.74
CA SER A 55 -7.96 30.96 7.68
C SER A 55 -8.58 30.97 6.28
N GLY A 56 -9.89 30.70 6.17
CA GLY A 56 -10.60 30.48 4.92
C GLY A 56 -10.32 29.11 4.27
N TYR A 57 -9.47 28.28 4.87
CA TYR A 57 -9.03 26.98 4.33
C TYR A 57 -9.72 25.77 4.99
N GLY A 58 -10.58 25.96 5.99
CA GLY A 58 -11.34 24.89 6.65
C GLY A 58 -12.40 24.23 5.77
N GLY A 59 -12.78 24.90 4.67
CA GLY A 59 -13.61 24.34 3.60
C GLY A 59 -12.87 23.39 2.66
N LEU A 60 -11.53 23.39 2.63
CA LEU A 60 -10.77 22.51 1.73
C LEU A 60 -10.95 21.03 2.10
N VAL A 61 -11.09 20.19 1.07
CA VAL A 61 -11.06 18.74 1.18
C VAL A 61 -9.97 18.23 0.23
N ARG A 62 -9.05 17.41 0.74
CA ARG A 62 -8.00 16.75 -0.04
C ARG A 62 -8.08 15.25 0.19
N THR A 63 -8.30 14.48 -0.86
CA THR A 63 -8.14 13.03 -0.85
C THR A 63 -6.66 12.66 -0.77
N VAL A 64 -6.37 11.60 -0.04
CA VAL A 64 -5.11 10.85 -0.12
C VAL A 64 -5.41 9.66 -1.04
N VAL A 65 -4.66 9.57 -2.13
CA VAL A 65 -4.84 8.55 -3.17
C VAL A 65 -3.54 7.79 -3.40
N LEU A 66 -3.64 6.47 -3.54
CA LEU A 66 -2.62 5.65 -4.17
C LEU A 66 -2.96 5.47 -5.66
N PRO A 67 -1.97 5.22 -6.54
CA PRO A 67 -2.24 4.80 -7.90
C PRO A 67 -3.05 3.49 -7.95
N GLY A 68 -4.07 3.48 -8.80
CA GLY A 68 -4.75 2.23 -9.20
C GLY A 68 -3.93 1.45 -10.22
N ALA A 69 -4.36 0.22 -10.50
CA ALA A 69 -3.74 -0.61 -11.53
C ALA A 69 -3.80 0.08 -12.91
N THR A 70 -2.68 0.10 -13.62
CA THR A 70 -2.59 0.59 -15.00
C THR A 70 -3.07 -0.51 -15.96
N SER A 71 -3.80 -0.12 -17.02
CA SER A 71 -4.15 -1.02 -18.12
C SER A 71 -3.04 -1.06 -19.18
N ARG A 72 -2.74 -2.26 -19.71
CA ARG A 72 -1.90 -2.41 -20.91
C ARG A 72 -2.51 -1.64 -22.11
N PRO A 73 -1.70 -1.10 -23.05
CA PRO A 73 -0.24 -1.10 -23.04
C PRO A 73 0.34 -0.11 -22.00
N TYR A 74 1.38 -0.53 -21.31
CA TYR A 74 2.12 0.26 -20.33
C TYR A 74 3.05 1.31 -20.97
N GLY A 75 3.54 1.03 -22.19
CA GLY A 75 4.43 1.88 -22.96
C GLY A 75 5.91 1.72 -22.62
N SER A 76 6.78 2.29 -23.46
CA SER A 76 8.25 2.09 -23.38
C SER A 76 8.60 0.59 -23.35
N TYR A 77 9.60 0.18 -22.56
CA TYR A 77 9.96 -1.22 -22.32
C TYR A 77 9.09 -1.91 -21.25
N PHE A 78 8.03 -1.27 -20.75
CA PHE A 78 7.28 -1.79 -19.62
C PHE A 78 6.39 -2.98 -19.99
N ASP A 79 5.82 -2.99 -21.20
CA ASP A 79 5.12 -4.16 -21.72
C ASP A 79 6.08 -5.34 -21.91
N GLU A 80 7.27 -5.11 -22.49
CA GLU A 80 8.32 -6.13 -22.63
C GLU A 80 8.70 -6.76 -21.28
N VAL A 81 8.94 -5.93 -20.25
CA VAL A 81 9.32 -6.40 -18.91
C VAL A 81 8.17 -7.11 -18.19
N ALA A 82 6.91 -6.74 -18.49
CA ALA A 82 5.75 -7.47 -17.97
C ALA A 82 5.59 -8.83 -18.66
N ASP A 83 5.68 -8.88 -20.00
CA ASP A 83 5.52 -10.11 -20.79
C ASP A 83 6.61 -11.16 -20.46
N GLU A 84 7.87 -10.75 -20.39
CA GLU A 84 9.00 -11.64 -20.05
C GLU A 84 8.91 -12.12 -18.58
N LEU A 85 8.43 -11.28 -17.66
CA LEU A 85 8.23 -11.68 -16.25
C LEU A 85 7.03 -12.62 -16.09
N GLU A 86 5.89 -12.33 -16.74
CA GLU A 86 4.70 -13.18 -16.72
C GLU A 86 5.04 -14.57 -17.31
N GLY A 87 5.69 -14.62 -18.47
CA GLY A 87 6.14 -15.88 -19.09
C GLY A 87 7.15 -16.66 -18.23
N ALA A 88 8.17 -16.00 -17.69
CA ALA A 88 9.18 -16.66 -16.85
C ALA A 88 8.61 -17.17 -15.51
N LEU A 89 7.48 -16.64 -15.02
CA LEU A 89 6.76 -17.19 -13.88
C LEU A 89 5.89 -18.40 -14.28
N GLU A 90 5.24 -18.37 -15.44
CA GLU A 90 4.47 -19.50 -15.97
C GLU A 90 5.36 -20.73 -16.23
N GLU A 91 6.55 -20.55 -16.80
CA GLU A 91 7.53 -21.65 -16.97
C GLU A 91 7.97 -22.28 -15.64
N GLN A 92 7.97 -21.49 -14.55
CA GLN A 92 8.23 -21.96 -13.18
C GLN A 92 7.00 -22.58 -12.49
N GLY A 93 5.90 -22.78 -13.23
CA GLY A 93 4.65 -23.35 -12.73
C GLY A 93 3.87 -22.41 -11.80
N LEU A 94 4.10 -21.09 -11.88
CA LEU A 94 3.41 -20.09 -11.09
C LEU A 94 2.48 -19.25 -11.97
N VAL A 95 1.19 -19.20 -11.65
CA VAL A 95 0.23 -18.32 -12.33
C VAL A 95 0.54 -16.86 -11.96
N PRO A 96 0.85 -15.96 -12.92
CA PRO A 96 1.33 -14.61 -12.61
C PRO A 96 0.36 -13.79 -11.74
N GLU A 97 -0.96 -13.98 -11.89
CA GLU A 97 -1.99 -13.32 -11.09
C GLU A 97 -1.91 -13.59 -9.58
N ASN A 98 -1.24 -14.68 -9.17
CA ASN A 98 -0.99 -14.99 -7.75
C ASN A 98 0.20 -14.23 -7.18
N ALA A 99 1.18 -13.85 -8.01
CA ALA A 99 2.41 -13.18 -7.57
C ALA A 99 2.38 -11.67 -7.82
N ILE A 100 1.87 -11.23 -8.97
CA ILE A 100 1.71 -9.81 -9.31
C ILE A 100 0.29 -9.41 -8.91
N GLU A 101 0.17 -8.67 -7.80
CA GLU A 101 -1.11 -8.09 -7.41
C GLU A 101 -1.54 -7.02 -8.43
N LYS A 102 -0.79 -5.91 -8.54
CA LYS A 102 -1.12 -4.85 -9.50
C LYS A 102 0.12 -4.25 -10.12
N THR A 103 0.04 -3.98 -11.41
CA THR A 103 1.05 -3.22 -12.16
C THR A 103 0.64 -1.75 -12.18
N VAL A 104 1.58 -0.87 -11.84
CA VAL A 104 1.39 0.59 -11.80
C VAL A 104 2.48 1.26 -12.62
N VAL A 105 2.09 2.15 -13.52
CA VAL A 105 2.99 3.10 -14.19
C VAL A 105 2.59 4.51 -13.77
N ASP A 106 3.47 5.19 -13.02
CA ASP A 106 3.32 6.60 -12.66
C ASP A 106 4.55 7.41 -13.13
N ARG A 107 4.31 8.59 -13.72
CA ARG A 107 5.33 9.55 -14.20
C ARG A 107 6.49 8.96 -15.03
N GLY A 108 6.28 7.81 -15.68
CA GLY A 108 7.30 7.12 -16.47
C GLY A 108 8.18 6.14 -15.70
N GLU A 109 7.70 5.61 -14.57
CA GLU A 109 8.35 4.55 -13.79
C GLU A 109 7.38 3.39 -13.54
N LEU A 110 7.82 2.15 -13.84
CA LEU A 110 7.07 0.91 -13.63
C LEU A 110 7.24 0.39 -12.20
N THR A 111 6.14 -0.01 -11.57
CA THR A 111 6.09 -0.64 -10.24
C THR A 111 5.18 -1.87 -10.28
N PHE A 112 5.71 -3.04 -9.94
CA PHE A 112 4.88 -4.23 -9.67
C PHE A 112 4.63 -4.33 -8.17
N HIS A 113 3.36 -4.37 -7.76
CA HIS A 113 2.99 -4.76 -6.40
C HIS A 113 2.97 -6.29 -6.34
N ILE A 114 3.75 -6.89 -5.45
CA ILE A 114 4.03 -8.33 -5.39
C ILE A 114 3.51 -8.92 -4.07
N ALA A 115 2.79 -10.04 -4.16
CA ALA A 115 2.40 -10.82 -2.99
C ALA A 115 3.66 -11.32 -2.26
N ARG A 116 3.77 -11.05 -0.95
CA ARG A 116 5.01 -11.25 -0.17
C ARG A 116 5.55 -12.68 -0.26
N GLU A 117 4.66 -13.67 -0.34
CA GLU A 117 4.94 -15.10 -0.45
C GLU A 117 5.72 -15.48 -1.72
N HIS A 118 5.72 -14.60 -2.73
CA HIS A 118 6.36 -14.81 -4.02
C HIS A 118 7.54 -13.84 -4.30
N LEU A 119 7.76 -12.86 -3.42
CA LEU A 119 8.82 -11.84 -3.53
C LEU A 119 10.20 -12.41 -3.90
N VAL A 120 10.68 -13.43 -3.17
CA VAL A 120 12.01 -14.02 -3.40
C VAL A 120 12.12 -14.68 -4.78
N ARG A 121 11.04 -15.33 -5.26
CA ARG A 121 11.01 -15.97 -6.59
C ARG A 121 10.97 -14.92 -7.70
N VAL A 122 10.11 -13.91 -7.57
CA VAL A 122 10.02 -12.79 -8.52
C VAL A 122 11.37 -12.05 -8.62
N ALA A 123 11.97 -11.71 -7.48
CA ALA A 123 13.27 -11.06 -7.42
C ALA A 123 14.42 -11.90 -8.02
N SER A 124 14.42 -13.21 -7.80
CA SER A 124 15.40 -14.13 -8.41
C SER A 124 15.22 -14.22 -9.92
N THR A 125 13.97 -14.34 -10.39
CA THR A 125 13.63 -14.38 -11.83
C THR A 125 14.12 -13.11 -12.52
N LEU A 126 13.81 -11.94 -11.98
CA LEU A 126 14.26 -10.64 -12.50
C LEU A 126 15.78 -10.50 -12.57
N ARG A 127 16.53 -11.12 -11.64
CA ARG A 127 18.01 -11.10 -11.61
C ARG A 127 18.62 -12.04 -12.64
N ASP A 128 18.15 -13.29 -12.66
CA ASP A 128 18.82 -14.40 -13.31
C ASP A 128 18.45 -14.54 -14.80
N ASP A 129 17.22 -14.15 -15.16
CA ASP A 129 16.71 -14.24 -16.52
C ASP A 129 17.51 -13.34 -17.52
N PRO A 130 17.87 -13.82 -18.72
CA PRO A 130 18.62 -13.05 -19.72
C PRO A 130 17.87 -11.86 -20.36
N ALA A 131 16.54 -11.88 -20.45
CA ALA A 131 15.73 -10.80 -21.01
C ALA A 131 15.43 -9.70 -19.96
N LEU A 132 15.37 -10.07 -18.68
CA LEU A 132 15.10 -9.15 -17.56
C LEU A 132 16.39 -8.50 -17.00
N ARG A 133 17.40 -9.30 -16.62
CA ARG A 133 18.72 -8.89 -16.11
C ARG A 133 18.73 -7.67 -15.17
N PHE A 134 17.98 -7.69 -14.09
CA PHE A 134 18.09 -6.69 -13.02
C PHE A 134 19.21 -7.09 -12.06
N GLU A 135 20.46 -6.72 -12.35
CA GLU A 135 21.62 -7.16 -11.56
C GLU A 135 21.83 -6.33 -10.29
N LEU A 136 21.28 -5.11 -10.24
CA LEU A 136 21.47 -4.16 -9.15
C LEU A 136 20.16 -3.86 -8.40
N CYS A 137 20.06 -4.32 -7.16
CA CYS A 137 19.14 -3.74 -6.18
C CYS A 137 19.85 -2.58 -5.47
N THR A 138 19.27 -1.38 -5.51
CA THR A 138 19.81 -0.17 -4.86
C THR A 138 19.35 0.01 -3.42
N GLY A 139 18.52 -0.90 -2.91
CA GLY A 139 17.97 -0.88 -1.55
C GLY A 139 16.44 -1.02 -1.50
N VAL A 140 15.94 -1.45 -0.34
CA VAL A 140 14.53 -1.38 0.06
C VAL A 140 14.28 -0.11 0.87
N CYS A 141 13.14 0.54 0.62
CA CYS A 141 12.65 1.67 1.40
C CYS A 141 11.31 1.32 2.06
N GLY A 142 11.20 1.53 3.37
CA GLY A 142 9.94 1.45 4.09
C GLY A 142 9.02 2.67 3.85
N VAL A 143 7.72 2.43 3.79
CA VAL A 143 6.66 3.47 3.83
C VAL A 143 5.53 2.98 4.74
N HIS A 144 4.93 3.89 5.52
CA HIS A 144 3.74 3.58 6.34
C HIS A 144 2.57 4.47 5.90
N PHE A 145 1.49 3.83 5.41
CA PHE A 145 0.19 4.43 5.12
C PHE A 145 -0.87 3.96 6.15
N PRO A 146 -1.05 4.63 7.31
CA PRO A 146 -1.91 4.16 8.40
C PRO A 146 -3.41 4.06 8.06
N HIS A 147 -3.80 4.47 6.85
CA HIS A 147 -5.18 4.44 6.36
C HIS A 147 -5.42 3.34 5.31
N ASP A 148 -4.39 2.70 4.72
CA ASP A 148 -4.59 1.57 3.81
C ASP A 148 -4.70 0.27 4.64
N LYS A 149 -5.94 -0.14 4.93
CA LYS A 149 -6.22 -1.11 6.00
C LYS A 149 -5.95 -2.56 5.59
N GLY A 150 -5.07 -3.22 6.36
CA GLY A 150 -4.55 -4.54 6.06
C GLY A 150 -3.30 -4.53 5.18
N ARG A 151 -2.77 -3.34 4.85
CA ARG A 151 -1.61 -3.11 3.99
C ARG A 151 -0.71 -1.97 4.51
N GLU A 152 -0.84 -1.58 5.78
CA GLU A 152 -0.30 -0.33 6.30
C GLU A 152 1.21 -0.12 6.07
N LEU A 153 2.01 -1.18 6.03
CA LEU A 153 3.47 -1.12 5.83
C LEU A 153 3.83 -1.58 4.41
N HIS A 154 4.56 -0.75 3.68
CA HIS A 154 5.03 -1.06 2.32
C HIS A 154 6.57 -1.11 2.30
N ALA A 155 7.12 -2.15 1.67
CA ALA A 155 8.54 -2.31 1.35
C ALA A 155 8.75 -2.10 -0.16
N VAL A 156 9.44 -1.02 -0.54
CA VAL A 156 9.67 -0.63 -1.94
C VAL A 156 11.11 -0.91 -2.35
N TYR A 157 11.33 -1.96 -3.14
CA TYR A 157 12.64 -2.37 -3.65
C TYR A 157 12.90 -1.70 -4.99
N HIS A 158 14.05 -1.02 -5.10
CA HIS A 158 14.46 -0.35 -6.33
C HIS A 158 15.47 -1.22 -7.08
N LEU A 159 15.11 -1.63 -8.30
CA LEU A 159 15.89 -2.52 -9.15
C LEU A 159 16.33 -1.81 -10.44
N ARG A 160 17.53 -2.14 -10.91
CA ARG A 160 18.10 -1.62 -12.15
C ARG A 160 18.78 -2.73 -12.95
N SER A 161 18.51 -2.76 -14.25
CA SER A 161 19.30 -3.49 -15.23
C SER A 161 20.39 -2.58 -15.78
N LEU A 162 21.64 -3.03 -15.69
CA LEU A 162 22.80 -2.44 -16.33
C LEU A 162 22.98 -2.99 -17.75
N THR A 163 22.67 -4.28 -17.97
CA THR A 163 22.68 -4.91 -19.31
C THR A 163 21.70 -4.25 -20.27
N HIS A 164 20.45 -4.03 -19.84
CA HIS A 164 19.38 -3.49 -20.70
C HIS A 164 19.10 -1.99 -20.46
N GLY A 165 19.75 -1.38 -19.45
CA GLY A 165 19.56 0.04 -19.11
C GLY A 165 18.20 0.39 -18.48
N ARG A 166 17.40 -0.62 -18.10
CA ARG A 166 16.04 -0.51 -17.57
C ARG A 166 16.02 -0.25 -16.05
N ILE A 167 14.94 0.35 -15.53
CA ILE A 167 14.66 0.49 -14.09
C ILE A 167 13.27 -0.05 -13.75
N LEU A 168 13.11 -0.53 -12.52
CA LEU A 168 11.88 -1.15 -12.03
C LEU A 168 11.75 -0.95 -10.51
N ARG A 169 10.53 -0.81 -10.00
CA ARG A 169 10.21 -1.02 -8.58
C ARG A 169 9.45 -2.33 -8.38
N LEU A 170 9.78 -3.03 -7.30
CA LEU A 170 8.88 -4.00 -6.67
C LEU A 170 8.35 -3.38 -5.38
N GLU A 171 7.07 -3.53 -5.10
CA GLU A 171 6.44 -3.05 -3.87
C GLU A 171 5.70 -4.20 -3.19
N VAL A 172 5.94 -4.40 -1.89
CA VAL A 172 5.26 -5.44 -1.09
C VAL A 172 4.60 -4.76 0.11
N SER A 173 3.28 -4.91 0.23
CA SER A 173 2.50 -4.33 1.33
C SER A 173 2.02 -5.39 2.31
N VAL A 174 2.11 -5.11 3.61
CA VAL A 174 1.73 -6.04 4.70
C VAL A 174 0.95 -5.33 5.80
N PRO A 175 0.04 -6.04 6.50
CA PRO A 175 -0.74 -5.47 7.59
C PRO A 175 0.13 -5.15 8.80
N ASP A 176 -0.22 -4.09 9.53
CA ASP A 176 0.54 -3.67 10.72
C ASP A 176 0.51 -4.70 11.87
N SER A 177 -0.45 -5.65 11.82
CA SER A 177 -0.62 -6.76 12.77
C SER A 177 0.23 -7.99 12.46
N ASP A 178 0.78 -8.10 11.26
CA ASP A 178 1.65 -9.19 10.80
C ASP A 178 2.71 -8.62 9.84
N PRO A 179 3.70 -7.87 10.36
CA PRO A 179 4.63 -7.05 9.58
C PRO A 179 5.76 -7.85 8.91
N HIS A 180 5.51 -9.11 8.58
CA HIS A 180 6.48 -10.07 8.06
C HIS A 180 6.58 -10.04 6.53
N VAL A 181 7.82 -9.93 6.02
CA VAL A 181 8.18 -9.92 4.58
C VAL A 181 9.43 -10.80 4.38
N PRO A 182 9.52 -11.66 3.34
CA PRO A 182 10.75 -12.41 3.08
C PRO A 182 11.96 -11.53 2.72
N SER A 183 13.13 -11.85 3.28
CA SER A 183 14.39 -11.16 3.01
C SER A 183 14.88 -11.40 1.58
N LEU A 184 15.38 -10.34 0.92
CA LEU A 184 16.04 -10.42 -0.39
C LEU A 184 17.56 -10.52 -0.30
N VAL A 185 18.18 -10.56 0.89
CA VAL A 185 19.65 -10.67 1.04
C VAL A 185 20.23 -11.91 0.34
N SER A 186 19.46 -12.99 0.24
CA SER A 186 19.82 -14.21 -0.52
C SER A 186 19.87 -14.00 -2.04
N VAL A 187 19.17 -13.00 -2.56
CA VAL A 187 19.11 -12.62 -3.97
C VAL A 187 20.07 -11.47 -4.28
N TYR A 188 20.05 -10.43 -3.43
CA TYR A 188 20.85 -9.22 -3.51
C TYR A 188 21.51 -8.94 -2.15
N PRO A 189 22.76 -9.37 -1.92
CA PRO A 189 23.47 -9.15 -0.65
C PRO A 189 23.65 -7.66 -0.27
N THR A 190 23.45 -6.73 -1.21
CA THR A 190 23.42 -5.27 -0.96
C THR A 190 22.23 -4.81 -0.12
N ASN A 191 21.22 -5.66 0.10
CA ASN A 191 20.00 -5.28 0.80
C ASN A 191 20.09 -5.40 2.34
N ASP A 192 21.12 -6.03 2.92
CA ASP A 192 21.24 -6.29 4.38
C ASP A 192 21.03 -5.02 5.21
N TRP A 193 21.79 -3.96 4.88
CA TRP A 193 21.70 -2.70 5.59
C TRP A 193 20.34 -2.02 5.42
N HIS A 194 19.74 -2.10 4.23
CA HIS A 194 18.47 -1.45 3.89
C HIS A 194 17.26 -2.17 4.54
N GLU A 195 17.31 -3.50 4.64
CA GLU A 195 16.32 -4.31 5.37
C GLU A 195 16.41 -4.01 6.88
N ARG A 196 17.63 -3.89 7.43
CA ARG A 196 17.82 -3.49 8.83
C ARG A 196 17.39 -2.05 9.12
N GLU A 197 17.64 -1.11 8.20
CA GLU A 197 17.20 0.28 8.31
C GLU A 197 15.66 0.37 8.29
N THR A 198 15.04 -0.41 7.38
CA THR A 198 13.59 -0.47 7.24
C THR A 198 12.93 -1.15 8.46
N TYR A 199 13.57 -2.17 9.04
CA TYR A 199 13.17 -2.75 10.33
C TYR A 199 13.27 -1.72 11.47
N ASP A 200 14.38 -1.01 11.60
CA ASP A 200 14.63 -0.07 12.71
C ASP A 200 13.68 1.14 12.69
N PHE A 201 13.36 1.65 11.49
CA PHE A 201 12.51 2.83 11.31
C PHE A 201 11.02 2.56 11.11
N PHE A 202 10.63 1.38 10.60
CA PHE A 202 9.23 1.04 10.30
C PHE A 202 8.72 -0.26 10.95
N GLY A 203 9.58 -1.12 11.48
CA GLY A 203 9.18 -2.36 12.15
C GLY A 203 8.79 -3.50 11.21
N LEU A 204 9.14 -3.41 9.92
CA LEU A 204 9.03 -4.50 8.96
C LEU A 204 10.04 -5.61 9.32
N VAL A 205 9.56 -6.84 9.51
CA VAL A 205 10.38 -7.99 9.90
C VAL A 205 10.77 -8.77 8.65
N PHE A 206 12.08 -8.83 8.37
CA PHE A 206 12.61 -9.49 7.17
C PHE A 206 12.98 -10.96 7.45
N ASP A 207 12.10 -11.87 7.06
CA ASP A 207 12.25 -13.30 7.35
C ASP A 207 13.41 -13.93 6.56
N GLY A 208 14.29 -14.63 7.27
CA GLY A 208 15.52 -15.22 6.70
C GLY A 208 16.69 -14.23 6.57
N HIS A 209 16.54 -12.98 6.98
CA HIS A 209 17.65 -12.01 7.03
C HIS A 209 18.75 -12.46 8.02
N PRO A 210 20.05 -12.46 7.66
CA PRO A 210 21.10 -13.11 8.45
C PRO A 210 21.39 -12.47 9.82
N ALA A 211 21.17 -11.15 9.98
CA ALA A 211 21.48 -10.41 11.20
C ALA A 211 20.47 -9.29 11.50
N LEU A 212 19.16 -9.59 11.48
CA LEU A 212 18.13 -8.55 11.63
C LEU A 212 18.14 -7.94 13.04
N THR A 213 18.65 -6.71 13.13
CA THR A 213 18.92 -5.96 14.36
C THR A 213 18.90 -4.47 14.05
N ARG A 214 18.61 -3.63 15.06
CA ARG A 214 18.71 -2.16 14.95
C ARG A 214 20.11 -1.72 14.53
N ILE A 215 20.21 -0.54 13.91
CA ILE A 215 21.45 0.02 13.35
C ILE A 215 21.53 1.56 13.40
N MET A 216 20.37 2.23 13.42
CA MET A 216 20.23 3.69 13.45
C MET A 216 19.77 4.18 14.82
N MET A 217 18.94 3.40 15.51
CA MET A 217 18.46 3.69 16.87
C MET A 217 19.21 2.85 17.92
N PRO A 218 19.31 3.31 19.18
CA PRO A 218 19.83 2.52 20.29
C PRO A 218 19.08 1.19 20.49
N ASP A 219 19.77 0.16 21.01
CA ASP A 219 19.21 -1.18 21.24
C ASP A 219 17.99 -1.18 22.17
N ASP A 220 17.93 -0.23 23.12
CA ASP A 220 16.85 -0.06 24.08
C ASP A 220 15.68 0.81 23.58
N TRP A 221 15.75 1.30 22.34
CA TRP A 221 14.72 2.17 21.76
C TRP A 221 13.38 1.45 21.59
N GLN A 222 12.29 2.14 21.89
CA GLN A 222 10.92 1.61 21.82
C GLN A 222 10.15 2.25 20.66
N GLY A 223 9.50 1.42 19.84
CA GLY A 223 8.81 1.85 18.62
C GLY A 223 9.74 2.12 17.42
N PHE A 224 9.18 2.77 16.40
CA PHE A 224 9.70 2.85 15.03
C PHE A 224 9.55 4.29 14.48
N PRO A 225 10.60 5.13 14.51
CA PRO A 225 10.46 6.58 14.41
C PRO A 225 9.93 7.19 13.10
N GLN A 226 9.91 6.46 11.97
CA GLN A 226 9.42 7.02 10.69
C GLN A 226 7.96 6.68 10.38
N ARG A 227 7.32 5.86 11.22
CA ARG A 227 5.88 5.59 11.17
C ARG A 227 5.06 6.87 11.40
N LYS A 228 3.83 6.93 10.89
CA LYS A 228 3.00 8.17 10.89
C LYS A 228 2.12 8.34 12.13
N ASP A 229 1.96 7.28 12.91
CA ASP A 229 1.39 7.24 14.26
C ASP A 229 2.44 7.50 15.36
N TYR A 230 3.73 7.31 15.07
CA TYR A 230 4.81 7.61 16.02
C TYR A 230 4.83 9.11 16.35
N PRO A 231 4.82 9.50 17.64
CA PRO A 231 4.77 10.90 18.00
C PRO A 231 6.06 11.63 17.62
N LEU A 232 5.93 12.83 17.05
CA LEU A 232 7.02 13.82 16.94
C LEU A 232 7.49 14.35 18.32
N GLY A 233 6.93 13.78 19.39
CA GLY A 233 7.34 13.94 20.77
C GLY A 233 8.65 13.19 21.07
N GLY A 234 9.76 13.91 21.12
CA GLY A 234 11.03 13.32 21.59
C GLY A 234 10.93 12.85 23.05
N ILE A 235 11.59 11.73 23.36
CA ILE A 235 11.78 11.25 24.75
C ILE A 235 12.31 12.40 25.61
N ALA A 236 11.79 12.53 26.82
CA ALA A 236 12.25 13.57 27.76
C ALA A 236 13.74 13.38 28.07
N VAL A 237 14.59 14.22 27.47
CA VAL A 237 16.04 14.14 27.65
C VAL A 237 16.38 14.51 29.08
N GLU A 238 16.80 13.54 29.89
CA GLU A 238 17.24 13.75 31.28
C GLU A 238 18.62 14.42 31.35
N TYR A 239 18.70 15.66 30.88
CA TYR A 239 19.74 16.56 31.36
C TYR A 239 19.54 16.77 32.86
N LYS A 240 20.63 16.57 33.64
CA LYS A 240 20.61 16.63 35.12
C LYS A 240 19.92 17.89 35.63
N GLY A 241 18.68 17.75 36.10
CA GLY A 241 17.88 18.83 36.69
C GLY A 241 16.94 19.60 35.75
N ALA A 242 16.78 19.20 34.47
CA ALA A 242 15.89 19.87 33.52
C ALA A 242 15.08 18.88 32.67
N GLN A 243 13.77 18.75 32.98
CA GLN A 243 12.84 17.94 32.20
C GLN A 243 12.06 18.82 31.21
N ILE A 244 12.34 18.66 29.91
CA ILE A 244 11.59 19.35 28.85
C ILE A 244 10.50 18.39 28.33
N PRO A 245 9.20 18.72 28.46
CA PRO A 245 8.14 17.85 27.95
C PRO A 245 8.19 17.73 26.42
N ALA A 246 7.78 16.56 25.94
CA ALA A 246 7.63 16.26 24.53
C ALA A 246 6.64 17.24 23.86
N PRO A 247 6.85 17.67 22.60
CA PRO A 247 5.97 18.57 21.85
C PRO A 247 4.45 18.37 22.01
N ASP A 248 3.97 17.14 22.05
CA ASP A 248 2.57 16.71 22.28
C ASP A 248 2.05 17.01 23.71
N GLN A 249 2.95 17.13 24.68
CA GLN A 249 2.66 17.40 26.10
C GLN A 249 2.91 18.87 26.48
N ARG A 250 3.30 19.72 25.52
CA ARG A 250 3.46 21.17 25.75
C ARG A 250 2.11 21.86 25.77
N ARG A 251 1.99 22.91 26.57
CA ARG A 251 0.74 23.69 26.68
C ARG A 251 0.32 24.23 25.31
N SER A 252 -0.76 23.67 24.77
CA SER A 252 -1.55 24.32 23.73
C SER A 252 -2.18 25.59 24.28
N TYR A 253 -1.90 26.73 23.67
CA TYR A 253 -2.69 27.94 23.89
C TYR A 253 -3.97 27.84 23.05
N SER A 254 -5.11 27.97 23.71
CA SER A 254 -6.47 28.02 23.12
C SER A 254 -6.86 29.45 22.79
#